data_AF-A0A6L6C0A8-F1
#
_entry.id   AF-A0A6L6C0A8-F1
#
_cell.length_a   1.000
_cell.length_b   1.000
_cell.length_c   1.000
_cell.angle_alpha   90.00
_cell.angle_beta   90.00
_cell.angle_gamma   90.00
#
_symmetry.space_group_name_H-M   'P 1'
#
loop_
_entity.id
_entity.type
_entity.pdbx_description
1 polymer ?
#
loop_
_entity_poly.entity_id
_entity_poly.type
_entity_poly.pdbx_seq_one_letter_code
_entity_poly.pdbx_strand_id
1 'polypeptide(L)'
;MNSEQDPFGIASGWWGTDGSWRDTEPETREALRRVQGAEEHPDGPPQDAHIWFVHPGETAELWSPGVVSLAEGGEVLAQTRLPPDLPLGAHQLQPADGGPVTHLFVVPERSLRPKRGWGWSAQLYASRSKQSWGHGDFVDLATLANWAEGTGASLL
;
A
#
# COMPACT_ATOMS: atom_id res chain seq x y z
N MET A 1 -22.62 -4.94 12.74
CA MET A 1 -23.04 -5.45 11.42
C MET A 1 -21.89 -6.33 10.96
N ASN A 2 -21.92 -7.60 11.38
CA ASN A 2 -20.75 -8.49 11.36
C ASN A 2 -20.48 -8.99 9.94
N SER A 3 -19.54 -8.36 9.23
CA SER A 3 -18.75 -9.10 8.25
C SER A 3 -17.73 -9.92 9.03
N GLU A 4 -18.16 -11.03 9.63
CA GLU A 4 -17.25 -11.98 10.27
C GLU A 4 -16.39 -12.61 9.17
N GLN A 5 -15.15 -12.12 9.06
CA GLN A 5 -14.09 -12.79 8.33
C GLN A 5 -13.55 -13.92 9.20
N ASP A 6 -13.05 -14.97 8.57
CA ASP A 6 -12.35 -16.02 9.30
C ASP A 6 -10.88 -15.65 9.59
N PRO A 7 -10.09 -16.50 10.29
CA PRO A 7 -8.70 -16.20 10.62
C PRO A 7 -7.78 -15.90 9.42
N PHE A 8 -8.19 -16.26 8.20
CA PHE A 8 -7.46 -15.95 6.96
C PHE A 8 -7.95 -14.66 6.29
N GLY A 9 -8.83 -13.89 6.94
CA GLY A 9 -9.42 -12.69 6.36
C GLY A 9 -10.45 -12.98 5.26
N ILE A 10 -10.90 -14.23 5.10
CA ILE A 10 -11.90 -14.56 4.07
C ILE A 10 -13.27 -14.10 4.55
N ALA A 11 -13.86 -13.17 3.81
CA ALA A 11 -15.18 -12.64 4.10
C ALA A 11 -16.28 -13.70 3.95
N SER A 12 -17.23 -13.68 4.88
CA SER A 12 -18.44 -14.51 4.86
C SER A 12 -19.41 -14.18 3.73
N GLY A 13 -19.31 -12.98 3.15
CA GLY A 13 -20.12 -12.55 2.03
C GLY A 13 -19.79 -11.11 1.61
N TRP A 14 -20.50 -10.61 0.61
CA TRP A 14 -20.33 -9.25 0.09
C TRP A 14 -21.66 -8.68 -0.42
N TRP A 15 -21.71 -7.35 -0.56
CA TRP A 15 -22.80 -6.67 -1.25
C TRP A 15 -22.56 -6.67 -2.76
N GLY A 16 -23.50 -7.21 -3.51
CA GLY A 16 -23.52 -7.14 -4.96
C GLY A 16 -23.79 -5.73 -5.47
N THR A 17 -23.48 -5.49 -6.75
CA THR A 17 -23.81 -4.22 -7.43
C THR A 17 -25.31 -4.01 -7.60
N ASP A 18 -26.11 -5.07 -7.45
CA ASP A 18 -27.56 -5.05 -7.37
C ASP A 18 -28.08 -4.63 -5.98
N GLY A 19 -27.19 -4.37 -5.03
CA GLY A 19 -27.53 -4.01 -3.66
C GLY A 19 -28.05 -5.18 -2.83
N SER A 20 -27.90 -6.42 -3.29
CA SER A 20 -28.23 -7.63 -2.52
C SER A 20 -27.00 -8.17 -1.80
N TRP A 21 -27.20 -8.76 -0.63
CA TRP A 21 -26.14 -9.50 0.06
C TRP A 21 -25.95 -10.87 -0.59
N ARG A 22 -24.70 -11.31 -0.72
CA ARG A 22 -24.31 -12.62 -1.24
C ARG A 22 -23.38 -13.29 -0.27
N ASP A 23 -23.75 -14.48 0.18
CA ASP A 23 -22.89 -15.30 1.03
C ASP A 23 -21.78 -15.95 0.19
N THR A 24 -20.58 -16.07 0.77
CA THR A 24 -19.49 -16.81 0.19
C THR A 24 -19.74 -18.30 0.37
N GLU A 25 -19.89 -19.03 -0.74
CA GLU A 25 -20.14 -20.47 -0.72
C GLU A 25 -19.06 -21.24 0.06
N PRO A 26 -19.42 -22.27 0.85
CA PRO A 26 -18.44 -23.03 1.64
C PRO A 26 -17.30 -23.62 0.82
N GLU A 27 -17.59 -24.12 -0.39
CA GLU A 27 -16.59 -24.66 -1.32
C GLU A 27 -15.58 -23.59 -1.75
N THR A 28 -16.04 -22.38 -2.05
CA THR A 28 -15.17 -21.25 -2.39
C THR A 28 -14.28 -20.88 -1.20
N ARG A 29 -14.82 -20.86 0.02
CA ARG A 29 -14.04 -20.58 1.24
C ARG A 29 -12.96 -21.62 1.46
N GLU A 30 -13.27 -22.90 1.29
CA GLU A 30 -12.31 -24.00 1.43
C GLU A 30 -11.21 -23.92 0.36
N ALA A 31 -11.57 -23.64 -0.89
CA ALA A 31 -10.59 -23.45 -1.97
C ALA A 31 -9.64 -22.28 -1.67
N LEU A 32 -10.15 -21.15 -1.20
CA LEU A 32 -9.36 -19.98 -0.80
C LEU A 32 -8.45 -20.26 0.40
N ARG A 33 -8.89 -21.05 1.37
CA ARG A 33 -8.05 -21.48 2.50
C ARG A 33 -6.91 -22.37 2.03
N ARG A 34 -7.21 -23.35 1.16
CA ARG A 34 -6.21 -24.28 0.63
C ARG A 34 -5.08 -23.55 -0.08
N VAL A 35 -5.40 -22.60 -0.97
CA VAL A 35 -4.36 -21.83 -1.69
C VAL A 35 -3.60 -20.85 -0.80
N GLN A 36 -4.16 -20.44 0.34
CA GLN A 36 -3.48 -19.64 1.36
C GLN A 36 -2.67 -20.47 2.36
N GLY A 37 -2.53 -21.79 2.13
CA GLY A 37 -1.68 -22.65 2.96
C GLY A 37 -2.34 -23.14 4.25
N ALA A 38 -3.67 -23.22 4.31
CA ALA A 38 -4.37 -23.68 5.51
C ALA A 38 -4.10 -25.14 5.90
N GLU A 39 -3.54 -25.95 5.01
CA GLU A 39 -3.07 -27.30 5.36
C GLU A 39 -1.84 -27.26 6.28
N GLU A 40 -0.96 -26.28 6.07
CA GLU A 40 0.25 -26.08 6.86
C GLU A 40 -0.02 -25.22 8.10
N HIS A 41 -0.92 -24.23 7.97
CA HIS A 41 -1.25 -23.28 9.02
C HIS A 41 -2.75 -23.25 9.31
N PRO A 42 -3.34 -24.27 9.96
CA PRO A 42 -4.79 -24.43 10.06
C PRO A 42 -5.51 -23.29 10.80
N ASP A 43 -4.81 -22.59 11.69
CA ASP A 43 -5.37 -21.53 12.53
C ASP A 43 -5.28 -20.13 11.92
N GLY A 44 -4.65 -19.97 10.75
CA GLY A 44 -4.45 -18.69 10.07
C GLY A 44 -3.04 -18.54 9.50
N PRO A 45 -2.77 -17.48 8.73
CA PRO A 45 -1.45 -17.26 8.12
C PRO A 45 -0.36 -17.06 9.19
N PRO A 46 0.91 -17.39 8.88
CA PRO A 46 2.03 -17.19 9.81
C PRO A 46 2.21 -15.70 10.18
N GLN A 47 2.58 -15.43 11.43
CA GLN A 47 2.71 -14.07 11.98
C GLN A 47 4.16 -13.54 11.96
N ASP A 48 4.93 -13.87 10.93
CA ASP A 48 6.38 -13.65 10.95
C ASP A 48 6.80 -12.20 10.62
N ALA A 49 5.87 -11.39 10.08
CA ALA A 49 6.15 -10.03 9.67
C ALA A 49 5.85 -9.03 10.79
N HIS A 50 6.90 -8.57 11.47
CA HIS A 50 6.81 -7.45 12.41
C HIS A 50 6.84 -6.14 11.63
N ILE A 51 5.67 -5.71 11.15
CA ILE A 51 5.50 -4.46 10.39
C ILE A 51 4.63 -3.51 11.22
N TRP A 52 5.04 -2.25 11.30
CA TRP A 52 4.29 -1.22 11.99
C TRP A 52 4.18 0.04 11.12
N PHE A 53 2.96 0.46 10.83
CA PHE A 53 2.67 1.74 10.18
C PHE A 53 2.27 2.78 11.23
N VAL A 54 2.88 3.96 11.17
CA VAL A 54 2.55 5.10 12.02
C VAL A 54 2.47 6.38 11.18
N HIS A 55 1.81 7.39 11.71
CA HIS A 55 1.78 8.72 11.10
C HIS A 55 2.86 9.64 11.67
N PRO A 56 3.31 10.67 10.91
CA PRO A 56 4.18 11.72 11.44
C PRO A 56 3.62 12.33 12.74
N GLY A 57 4.47 12.46 13.77
CA GLY A 57 4.06 12.97 15.07
C GLY A 57 3.42 11.94 16.00
N GLU A 58 3.16 10.72 15.55
CA GLU A 58 2.56 9.68 16.38
C GLU A 58 3.57 9.10 17.40
N THR A 59 3.30 9.30 18.69
CA THR A 59 4.16 8.84 19.79
C THR A 59 3.59 7.58 20.47
N ALA A 60 3.47 6.50 19.72
CA ALA A 60 2.94 5.24 20.22
C ALA A 60 3.85 4.63 21.31
N GLU A 61 3.26 3.94 22.28
CA GLU A 61 3.99 3.31 23.38
C GLU A 61 4.78 2.10 22.92
N LEU A 62 5.97 1.93 23.49
CA LEU A 62 6.85 0.80 23.25
C LEU A 62 6.84 -0.14 24.45
N TRP A 63 6.87 -1.44 24.18
CA TRP A 63 7.01 -2.45 25.23
C TRP A 63 8.40 -2.47 25.86
N SER A 64 9.43 -2.12 25.08
CA SER A 64 10.81 -1.97 25.52
C SER A 64 11.47 -0.77 24.83
N PRO A 65 12.52 -0.19 25.42
CA PRO A 65 13.41 0.70 24.69
C PRO A 65 14.00 0.03 23.45
N GLY A 66 14.46 0.84 22.50
CA GLY A 66 15.05 0.39 21.26
C GLY A 66 15.73 1.51 20.48
N VAL A 67 16.30 1.14 19.34
CA VAL A 67 16.95 2.05 18.40
C VAL A 67 16.19 2.00 17.08
N VAL A 68 15.83 3.17 16.55
CA VAL A 68 15.28 3.30 15.21
C VAL A 68 16.40 3.66 14.24
N SER A 69 16.76 2.75 13.34
CA SER A 69 17.64 3.02 12.21
C SER A 69 16.83 3.68 11.09
N LEU A 70 17.21 4.91 10.72
CA LEU A 70 16.49 5.72 9.75
C LEU A 70 16.83 5.31 8.30
N ALA A 71 15.87 5.52 7.40
CA ALA A 71 16.00 5.13 5.99
C ALA A 71 17.12 5.88 5.27
N GLU A 72 17.26 7.17 5.59
CA GLU A 72 18.27 8.07 5.05
C GLU A 72 19.61 7.98 5.80
N GLY A 73 19.71 7.06 6.76
CA GLY A 73 20.86 6.89 7.65
C GLY A 73 20.72 7.64 8.98
N GLY A 74 21.50 7.19 9.96
CA GLY A 74 21.42 7.66 11.34
C GLY A 74 20.51 6.80 12.21
N GLU A 75 20.60 7.04 13.51
CA GLU A 75 19.88 6.28 14.54
C GLU A 75 19.25 7.22 15.55
N VAL A 76 18.04 6.87 16.01
CA VAL A 76 17.32 7.60 17.04
C VAL A 76 16.94 6.65 18.16
N LEU A 77 17.18 7.06 19.41
CA LEU A 77 16.76 6.30 20.58
C LEU A 77 15.26 6.42 20.80
N ALA A 78 14.58 5.30 20.96
CA ALA A 78 13.18 5.23 21.33
C ALA A 78 13.08 4.55 22.71
N GLN A 79 12.64 5.28 23.73
CA GLN A 79 12.69 4.78 25.11
C GLN A 79 11.37 4.13 25.54
N THR A 80 10.37 4.94 25.87
CA THR A 80 9.03 4.47 26.26
C THR A 80 8.01 4.65 25.14
N ARG A 81 8.35 5.47 24.14
CA ARG A 81 7.50 5.83 23.00
C ARG A 81 8.35 6.03 21.75
N LEU A 82 7.71 5.92 20.59
CA LEU A 82 8.32 6.34 19.33
C LEU A 82 8.63 7.85 19.35
N PRO A 83 9.78 8.28 18.82
CA PRO A 83 10.09 9.69 18.64
C PRO A 83 9.05 10.37 17.73
N PRO A 84 8.54 11.56 18.08
CA PRO A 84 7.52 12.24 17.29
C PRO A 84 8.04 12.79 15.96
N ASP A 85 9.34 13.01 15.84
CA ASP A 85 10.03 13.68 14.75
C ASP A 85 10.64 12.72 13.73
N LEU A 86 10.23 11.45 13.74
CA LEU A 86 10.65 10.49 12.73
C LEU A 86 10.27 10.99 11.32
N PRO A 87 11.22 11.00 10.37
CA PRO A 87 10.94 11.40 9.00
C PRO A 87 10.02 10.40 8.31
N LEU A 88 9.40 10.80 7.20
CA LEU A 88 8.68 9.86 6.35
C LEU A 88 9.65 8.81 5.79
N GLY A 89 9.23 7.54 5.76
CA GLY A 89 10.04 6.50 5.15
C GLY A 89 9.90 5.13 5.81
N ALA A 90 10.78 4.22 5.36
CA ALA A 90 10.89 2.85 5.86
C ALA A 90 12.10 2.73 6.79
N HIS A 91 11.85 2.53 8.07
CA HIS A 91 12.84 2.44 9.14
C HIS A 91 12.86 1.03 9.73
N GLN A 92 13.85 0.78 10.58
CA GLN A 92 13.93 -0.44 11.37
C GLN A 92 13.98 -0.07 12.85
N LEU A 93 13.05 -0.60 13.64
CA LEU A 93 13.08 -0.52 15.09
C LEU A 93 13.69 -1.81 15.64
N GLN A 94 14.88 -1.69 16.20
CA GLN A 94 15.55 -2.77 16.94
C GLN A 94 15.25 -2.59 18.43
N PRO A 95 14.44 -3.46 19.05
CA PRO A 95 14.22 -3.41 20.48
C PRO A 95 15.49 -3.85 21.24
N ALA A 96 15.72 -3.23 22.40
CA ALA A 96 16.92 -3.44 23.23
C ALA A 96 16.85 -4.72 24.08
N ASP A 97 15.66 -5.31 24.25
CA ASP A 97 15.44 -6.57 24.95
C ASP A 97 15.78 -7.81 24.08
N GLY A 98 16.25 -7.60 22.85
CA GLY A 98 16.56 -8.67 21.91
C GLY A 98 15.33 -9.23 21.18
N GLY A 99 14.18 -8.58 21.30
CA GLY A 99 12.99 -8.87 20.50
C GLY A 99 13.23 -8.72 19.00
N PRO A 100 12.23 -9.11 18.19
CA PRO A 100 12.36 -9.07 16.74
C PRO A 100 12.44 -7.64 16.21
N VAL A 101 13.22 -7.46 15.14
CA VAL A 101 13.27 -6.19 14.39
C VAL A 101 11.90 -5.91 13.79
N THR A 102 11.39 -4.71 14.04
CA THR A 102 10.14 -4.23 13.45
C THR A 102 10.44 -3.31 12.27
N HIS A 103 9.87 -3.60 11.10
CA HIS A 103 9.86 -2.69 9.96
C HIS A 103 8.86 -1.56 10.23
N LEU A 104 9.38 -0.37 10.54
CA LEU A 104 8.59 0.79 10.92
C LEU A 104 8.41 1.72 9.71
N PHE A 105 7.17 1.92 9.28
CA PHE A 105 6.83 2.82 8.19
C PHE A 105 6.16 4.08 8.72
N VAL A 106 6.80 5.23 8.55
CA VAL A 106 6.20 6.53 8.83
C VAL A 106 5.55 7.04 7.54
N VAL A 107 4.22 7.00 7.49
CA VAL A 107 3.45 7.27 6.28
C VAL A 107 2.53 8.47 6.46
N PRO A 108 2.37 9.34 5.45
CA PRO A 108 1.49 10.49 5.59
C PRO A 108 0.04 10.04 5.79
N GLU A 109 -0.72 10.75 6.63
CA GLU A 109 -2.16 10.48 6.84
C GLU A 109 -2.95 10.59 5.53
N ARG A 110 -2.48 11.41 4.59
CA ARG A 110 -3.16 11.70 3.33
C ARG A 110 -2.15 11.79 2.19
N SER A 111 -2.53 11.26 1.03
CA SER A 111 -1.79 11.47 -0.21
C SER A 111 -1.77 12.95 -0.61
N LEU A 112 -0.72 13.35 -1.33
CA LEU A 112 -0.62 14.67 -1.92
C LEU A 112 -1.81 14.90 -2.88
N ARG A 113 -2.55 15.98 -2.66
CA ARG A 113 -3.68 16.35 -3.53
C ARG A 113 -3.16 17.14 -4.74
N PRO A 114 -3.40 16.68 -5.98
CA PRO A 114 -3.09 17.48 -7.15
C PRO A 114 -3.94 18.75 -7.18
N LYS A 115 -3.44 19.80 -7.84
CA LYS A 115 -4.24 20.99 -8.11
C LYS A 115 -5.41 20.63 -9.02
N ARG A 116 -6.53 21.34 -8.87
CA ARG A 116 -7.66 21.19 -9.80
C ARG A 116 -7.21 21.56 -11.22
N GLY A 117 -7.48 20.66 -12.16
CA GLY A 117 -7.13 20.81 -13.56
C GLY A 117 -7.89 19.79 -14.41
N TRP A 118 -7.53 19.73 -15.68
CA TRP A 118 -8.06 18.76 -16.63
C TRP A 118 -6.88 18.12 -17.37
N GLY A 119 -7.11 16.95 -17.97
CA GLY A 119 -6.05 16.18 -18.62
C GLY A 119 -6.60 15.34 -19.77
N TRP A 120 -5.68 14.82 -20.57
CA TRP A 120 -6.02 13.81 -21.57
C TRP A 120 -5.90 12.42 -20.95
N SER A 121 -6.63 11.46 -21.52
CA SER A 121 -6.42 10.05 -21.25
C SER A 121 -6.34 9.37 -22.60
N ALA A 122 -5.19 8.75 -22.87
CA ALA A 122 -4.92 8.13 -24.16
C ALA A 122 -4.43 6.69 -23.97
N GLN A 123 -4.91 5.81 -24.83
CA GLN A 123 -4.33 4.48 -24.99
C GLN A 123 -3.07 4.62 -25.85
N LEU A 124 -1.91 4.80 -25.22
CA LEU A 124 -0.66 5.16 -25.93
C LEU A 124 -0.37 4.23 -27.10
N TYR A 125 -0.55 2.92 -26.94
CA TYR A 125 -0.34 1.95 -28.01
C TYR A 125 -1.18 2.23 -29.28
N ALA A 126 -2.35 2.86 -29.15
CA ALA A 126 -3.24 3.23 -30.25
C ALA A 126 -2.97 4.63 -30.81
N SER A 127 -2.19 5.46 -30.10
CA SER A 127 -1.89 6.84 -30.46
C SER A 127 -0.64 6.93 -31.34
N ARG A 128 -0.81 6.70 -32.64
CA ARG A 128 0.29 6.62 -33.60
C ARG A 128 0.54 7.94 -34.33
N SER A 129 1.80 8.31 -34.47
CA SER A 129 2.27 9.25 -35.48
C SER A 129 2.61 8.55 -36.80
N LYS A 130 3.04 9.34 -37.78
CA LYS A 130 3.53 8.83 -39.08
C LYS A 130 4.86 8.11 -38.94
N GLN A 131 5.65 8.42 -37.91
CA GLN A 131 6.92 7.78 -37.65
C GLN A 131 6.77 6.47 -36.85
N SER A 132 5.61 6.23 -36.21
CA SER A 132 5.38 5.05 -35.38
C SER A 132 5.43 3.75 -36.18
N TRP A 133 6.05 2.72 -35.61
CA TRP A 133 6.21 1.40 -36.23
C TRP A 133 5.06 0.44 -35.88
N GLY A 134 3.82 0.91 -36.02
CA GLY A 134 2.61 0.08 -35.85
C GLY A 134 1.86 0.27 -34.54
N HIS A 135 2.49 0.86 -33.51
CA HIS A 135 1.85 1.27 -32.25
C HIS A 135 2.50 2.56 -31.74
N GLY A 136 1.82 3.30 -30.86
CA GLY A 136 2.39 4.49 -30.25
C GLY A 136 3.52 4.15 -29.26
N ASP A 137 4.57 4.95 -29.23
CA ASP A 137 5.74 4.78 -28.37
C ASP A 137 6.02 6.02 -27.49
N PHE A 138 7.19 6.11 -26.86
CA PHE A 138 7.52 7.26 -26.01
C PHE A 138 7.74 8.57 -26.78
N VAL A 139 8.06 8.53 -28.07
CA VAL A 139 8.11 9.73 -28.92
C VAL A 139 6.69 10.24 -29.18
N ASP A 140 5.75 9.33 -29.41
CA ASP A 140 4.33 9.67 -29.52
C ASP A 140 3.77 10.21 -28.19
N LEU A 141 4.18 9.64 -27.06
CA LEU A 141 3.83 10.13 -25.72
C LEU A 141 4.33 11.56 -25.50
N ALA A 142 5.60 11.84 -25.84
CA ALA A 142 6.17 13.18 -25.74
C ALA A 142 5.41 14.19 -26.62
N THR A 143 5.02 13.76 -27.84
CA THR A 143 4.24 14.58 -28.75
C THR A 143 2.86 14.90 -28.17
N LEU A 144 2.16 13.91 -27.64
CA LEU A 144 0.87 14.10 -26.97
C LEU A 144 0.99 14.98 -25.73
N ALA A 145 2.06 14.85 -24.95
CA ALA A 145 2.28 15.65 -23.75
C ALA A 145 2.46 17.13 -24.11
N ASN A 146 3.24 17.41 -25.17
CA ASN A 146 3.41 18.76 -25.68
C ASN A 146 2.09 19.36 -26.20
N TRP A 147 1.25 18.56 -26.86
CA TRP A 147 -0.08 19.02 -27.29
C TRP A 147 -1.00 19.29 -26.10
N ALA A 148 -1.03 18.41 -25.11
CA ALA A 148 -1.80 18.58 -23.89
C ALA A 148 -1.41 19.88 -23.16
N GLU A 149 -0.11 20.11 -22.94
CA GLU A 149 0.39 21.36 -22.34
C GLU A 149 -0.03 22.59 -23.14
N GLY A 150 0.07 22.55 -24.47
CA GLY A 150 -0.35 23.64 -25.36
C GLY A 150 -1.85 23.98 -25.29
N THR A 151 -2.69 23.07 -24.78
CA THR A 151 -4.11 23.33 -24.52
C THR A 151 -4.41 23.80 -23.09
N GLY A 152 -3.42 23.80 -22.20
CA GLY A 152 -3.59 24.09 -20.77
C GLY A 152 -4.01 22.88 -19.94
N ALA A 153 -3.85 21.66 -20.47
CA ALA A 153 -4.02 20.44 -19.70
C ALA A 153 -2.86 20.26 -18.70
N SER A 154 -3.16 19.75 -17.52
CA SER A 154 -2.18 19.52 -16.44
C SER A 154 -1.73 18.06 -16.31
N LEU A 155 -2.27 17.17 -17.15
CA LEU A 155 -2.03 15.73 -17.12
C LEU A 155 -2.28 15.11 -18.51
N LEU A 156 -1.55 14.04 -18.82
CA LEU A 156 -1.78 13.13 -19.96
C LEU A 156 -1.85 11.68 -19.45
#